data_AF-A0A382HAI9-F1
#
_entry.id   AF-A0A382HAI9-F1
#
_cell.length_a   1.000
_cell.length_b   1.000
_cell.length_c   1.000
_cell.angle_alpha   90.00
_cell.angle_beta   90.00
_cell.angle_gamma   90.00
#
_symmetry.space_group_name_H-M   'P 1'
#
loop_
_entity.id
_entity.type
_entity.pdbx_description
1 polymer ?
#
loop_
_entity_poly.entity_id
_entity_poly.type
_entity_poly.pdbx_seq_one_letter_code
_entity_poly.pdbx_strand_id
1 'polypeptide(L)'
;MGDVVDRRKFINYKTLNSMKDILFDPLKEMGGNIKIIVGNHDIYYKNTLSVNSMTELTKGMDHVTVYVEPCEVSLTKDHKVLFVPWICDDNEEQTKELIEKTRTPVAFGHLHLEGIEQNKGSFSIDGHQSSMFKAFQRVFSGHFHHRSTTGNITYLGNPYEITWSDYNDKRGFHIYDTETMETEFIENPYSMFHKIYYNDEKVDYGDLSKYENCYVKIIIENRNNSYLFQVLMDKLVDVGVGHISVVDNMFDIEDLGDDIENMEDVEDTMSVIKSCVDGLQIENKESLNL
;
A
#
# COMPACT_ATOMS: atom_id res chain seq x y z
N MET A 1 2.69 -3.30 -10.39
CA MET A 1 1.92 -3.65 -11.61
C MET A 1 0.73 -2.71 -11.62
N GLY A 2 0.82 -1.59 -12.32
CA GLY A 2 -0.09 -0.45 -12.14
C GLY A 2 0.07 0.27 -10.81
N ASP A 3 -0.60 1.41 -10.72
CA ASP A 3 -0.69 2.31 -9.57
C ASP A 3 0.68 2.72 -9.04
N VAL A 4 1.50 3.23 -9.96
CA VAL A 4 2.81 3.80 -9.59
C VAL A 4 2.62 5.12 -8.87
N VAL A 5 1.56 5.87 -9.21
CA VAL A 5 1.12 7.06 -8.48
C VAL A 5 -0.26 6.87 -7.89
N ASP A 6 -0.49 7.50 -6.74
CA ASP A 6 -1.75 7.42 -5.99
C ASP A 6 -2.90 8.22 -6.63
N ARG A 7 -2.59 9.31 -7.35
CA ARG A 7 -3.62 10.25 -7.81
C ARG A 7 -3.61 10.46 -9.31
N ARG A 8 -4.81 10.30 -9.89
CA ARG A 8 -5.12 10.52 -11.31
C ARG A 8 -4.86 11.95 -11.80
N LYS A 9 -5.06 12.94 -10.94
CA LYS A 9 -5.16 14.36 -11.33
C LYS A 9 -3.86 15.15 -11.13
N PHE A 10 -3.05 14.79 -10.14
CA PHE A 10 -1.86 15.56 -9.82
C PHE A 10 -0.82 14.74 -9.07
N ILE A 11 0.44 15.15 -9.21
CA ILE A 11 1.57 14.70 -8.41
C ILE A 11 2.28 15.94 -7.87
N ASN A 12 2.62 15.95 -6.59
CA ASN A 12 3.38 17.07 -6.04
C ASN A 12 4.88 16.94 -6.43
N TYR A 13 5.59 18.06 -6.51
CA TYR A 13 6.97 18.06 -6.99
C TYR A 13 7.94 17.28 -6.09
N LYS A 14 7.68 17.20 -4.78
CA LYS A 14 8.49 16.40 -3.86
C LYS A 14 8.39 14.92 -4.21
N THR A 15 7.17 14.39 -4.34
CA THR A 15 6.93 12.99 -4.75
C THR A 15 7.51 12.71 -6.13
N LEU A 16 7.33 13.60 -7.10
CA LEU A 16 7.90 13.43 -8.44
C LEU A 16 9.44 13.39 -8.40
N ASN A 17 10.08 14.27 -7.65
CA ASN A 17 11.54 14.26 -7.51
C ASN A 17 12.01 12.98 -6.79
N SER A 18 11.42 12.63 -5.65
CA SER A 18 11.77 11.39 -4.94
C SER A 18 11.59 10.15 -5.81
N MET A 19 10.51 10.07 -6.59
CA MET A 19 10.25 8.95 -7.49
C MET A 19 11.37 8.76 -8.53
N LYS A 20 11.97 9.85 -9.03
CA LYS A 20 13.14 9.74 -9.92
C LYS A 20 14.35 9.20 -9.16
N ASP A 21 14.63 9.81 -8.01
CA ASP A 21 15.83 9.56 -7.23
C ASP A 21 15.88 8.14 -6.62
N ILE A 22 14.72 7.55 -6.28
CA ILE A 22 14.67 6.25 -5.58
C ILE A 22 14.24 5.07 -6.46
N LEU A 23 13.59 5.31 -7.59
CA LEU A 23 13.05 4.27 -8.46
C LEU A 23 13.65 4.31 -9.85
N PHE A 24 13.43 5.40 -10.60
CA PHE A 24 13.77 5.43 -12.02
C PHE A 24 15.27 5.51 -12.29
N ASP A 25 15.97 6.41 -11.60
CA ASP A 25 17.40 6.63 -11.83
C ASP A 25 18.26 5.47 -11.31
N PRO A 26 18.04 4.94 -10.08
CA PRO A 26 18.79 3.77 -9.60
C PRO A 26 18.62 2.55 -10.49
N LEU A 27 17.39 2.27 -10.97
CA LEU A 27 17.15 1.14 -11.86
C LEU A 27 17.84 1.32 -13.22
N LYS A 28 17.92 2.55 -13.73
CA LYS A 28 18.71 2.86 -14.93
C LYS A 28 20.19 2.57 -14.72
N GLU A 29 20.76 3.05 -13.62
CA GLU A 29 22.17 2.88 -13.27
C GLU A 29 22.55 1.41 -13.10
N MET A 30 21.62 0.60 -12.59
CA MET A 30 21.76 -0.86 -12.49
C MET A 30 21.61 -1.59 -13.84
N GLY A 31 21.30 -0.89 -14.93
CA GLY A 31 21.03 -1.48 -16.25
C GLY A 31 19.67 -2.18 -16.35
N GLY A 32 18.75 -1.87 -15.43
CA GLY A 32 17.41 -2.41 -15.38
C GLY A 32 16.49 -1.78 -16.44
N ASN A 33 15.64 -2.62 -17.05
CA ASN A 33 14.57 -2.18 -17.93
C ASN A 33 13.23 -2.25 -17.20
N ILE A 34 12.57 -1.12 -17.04
CA ILE A 34 11.31 -1.01 -16.31
C ILE A 34 10.14 -1.19 -17.29
N LYS A 35 9.27 -2.14 -16.99
CA LYS A 35 8.01 -2.36 -17.72
C LYS A 35 6.85 -1.99 -16.81
N ILE A 36 6.09 -0.96 -17.19
CA ILE A 36 4.98 -0.45 -16.39
C ILE A 36 3.68 -0.78 -17.09
N ILE A 37 2.89 -1.66 -16.47
CA ILE A 37 1.48 -1.84 -16.79
C ILE A 37 0.72 -0.69 -16.14
N VAL A 38 -0.14 0.02 -16.87
CA VAL A 38 -0.91 1.16 -16.32
C VAL A 38 -2.07 0.67 -15.45
N GLY A 39 -2.18 1.21 -14.23
CA GLY A 39 -3.25 0.92 -13.27
C GLY A 39 -4.38 1.96 -13.25
N ASN A 40 -5.36 1.79 -12.36
CA ASN A 40 -6.51 2.67 -12.30
C ASN A 40 -6.18 4.04 -11.67
N HIS A 41 -5.17 4.15 -10.80
CA HIS A 41 -4.73 5.44 -10.25
C HIS A 41 -3.82 6.22 -11.19
N ASP A 42 -3.22 5.54 -12.17
CA ASP A 42 -2.34 6.16 -13.16
C ASP A 42 -3.10 6.95 -14.26
N ILE A 43 -4.36 6.61 -14.55
CA ILE A 43 -5.14 7.21 -15.65
C ILE A 43 -5.83 8.51 -15.25
N TYR A 44 -5.89 9.49 -16.15
CA TYR A 44 -6.62 10.74 -15.89
C TYR A 44 -8.15 10.56 -16.02
N TYR A 45 -8.59 9.92 -17.11
CA TYR A 45 -10.00 9.65 -17.40
C TYR A 45 -10.39 8.25 -16.95
N LYS A 46 -11.64 8.04 -16.52
CA LYS A 46 -12.08 6.71 -16.02
C LYS A 46 -12.28 5.67 -17.12
N ASN A 47 -12.64 6.13 -18.32
CA ASN A 47 -13.05 5.29 -19.44
C ASN A 47 -11.92 5.04 -20.45
N THR A 48 -10.74 5.64 -20.28
CA THR A 48 -9.64 5.54 -21.25
C THR A 48 -8.27 5.64 -20.60
N LEU A 49 -7.30 4.87 -21.11
CA LEU A 49 -5.90 4.90 -20.68
C LEU A 49 -5.06 5.93 -21.48
N SER A 50 -5.67 6.60 -22.46
CA SER A 50 -4.99 7.49 -23.43
C SER A 50 -4.20 8.63 -22.80
N VAL A 51 -4.66 9.15 -21.65
CA VAL A 51 -3.93 10.12 -20.84
C VAL A 51 -3.65 9.50 -19.48
N ASN A 52 -2.38 9.20 -19.21
CA ASN A 52 -1.95 8.57 -17.96
C ASN A 52 -0.61 9.15 -17.48
N SER A 53 -0.44 9.16 -16.16
CA SER A 53 0.72 9.70 -15.47
C SER A 53 2.02 9.05 -15.94
N MET A 54 2.04 7.73 -16.15
CA MET A 54 3.26 7.00 -16.46
C MET A 54 3.82 7.38 -17.82
N THR A 55 2.96 7.56 -18.82
CA THR A 55 3.35 8.02 -20.16
C THR A 55 3.91 9.45 -20.10
N GLU A 56 3.25 10.34 -19.36
CA GLU A 56 3.66 11.75 -19.27
C GLU A 56 4.94 11.95 -18.45
N LEU A 57 5.07 11.25 -17.33
CA LEU A 57 6.17 11.45 -16.36
C LEU A 57 7.47 10.76 -16.78
N THR A 58 7.38 9.69 -17.57
CA THR A 58 8.56 8.89 -17.99
C THR A 58 9.01 9.19 -19.42
N LYS A 59 8.43 10.23 -20.05
CA LYS A 59 8.79 10.65 -21.40
C LYS A 59 10.28 10.97 -21.50
N GLY A 60 10.97 10.30 -22.43
CA GLY A 60 12.41 10.43 -22.64
C GLY A 60 13.28 9.49 -21.78
N MET A 61 12.67 8.67 -20.92
CA MET A 61 13.36 7.58 -20.21
C MET A 61 13.39 6.34 -21.10
N ASP A 62 14.53 6.10 -21.74
CA ASP A 62 14.76 4.99 -22.68
C ASP A 62 14.69 3.59 -22.03
N HIS A 63 14.97 3.50 -20.74
CA HIS A 63 14.90 2.27 -19.95
C HIS A 63 13.48 1.95 -19.45
N VAL A 64 12.49 2.80 -19.73
CA VAL A 64 11.10 2.63 -19.30
C VAL A 64 10.20 2.34 -20.49
N THR A 65 9.38 1.30 -20.38
CA THR A 65 8.32 0.99 -21.34
C THR A 65 6.99 0.97 -20.62
N VAL A 66 6.06 1.84 -21.05
CA VAL A 66 4.71 1.93 -20.51
C VAL A 66 3.76 1.16 -21.43
N TYR A 67 2.94 0.29 -20.84
CA TYR A 67 1.97 -0.55 -21.53
C TYR A 67 0.57 -0.04 -21.21
N VAL A 68 -0.04 0.60 -22.20
CA VAL A 68 -1.38 1.21 -22.15
C VAL A 68 -2.46 0.35 -22.82
N GLU A 69 -2.06 -0.67 -23.57
CA GLU A 69 -2.94 -1.62 -24.26
C GLU A 69 -2.60 -3.06 -23.85
N PRO A 70 -3.60 -3.97 -23.84
CA PRO A 70 -3.35 -5.38 -23.59
C PRO A 70 -2.48 -5.97 -24.71
N CYS A 71 -1.39 -6.65 -24.37
CA CYS A 71 -0.47 -7.18 -25.37
C CYS A 71 0.36 -8.37 -24.84
N GLU A 72 0.83 -9.22 -25.75
CA GLU A 72 1.77 -10.28 -25.40
C GLU A 72 3.22 -9.73 -25.41
N VAL A 73 3.96 -9.95 -24.32
CA VAL A 73 5.32 -9.45 -24.11
C VAL A 73 6.28 -10.60 -23.92
N SER A 74 7.40 -10.58 -24.64
CA SER A 74 8.51 -11.52 -24.43
C SER A 74 9.41 -11.02 -23.29
N LEU A 75 9.46 -11.77 -22.18
CA LEU A 75 10.38 -11.49 -21.08
C LEU A 75 11.76 -12.10 -21.35
N THR A 76 11.78 -13.27 -21.98
CA THR A 76 12.96 -13.91 -22.55
C THR A 76 12.67 -14.40 -23.96
N LYS A 77 13.65 -15.04 -24.61
CA LYS A 77 13.46 -15.61 -25.96
C LYS A 77 12.34 -16.66 -26.00
N ASP A 78 12.23 -17.48 -24.96
CA ASP A 78 11.34 -18.64 -24.90
C ASP A 78 10.19 -18.45 -23.90
N HIS A 79 10.12 -17.28 -23.24
CA HIS A 79 9.09 -16.98 -22.25
C HIS A 79 8.30 -15.72 -22.64
N LYS A 80 7.04 -15.93 -23.04
CA LYS A 80 6.08 -14.89 -23.41
C LYS A 80 4.90 -14.88 -22.46
N VAL A 81 4.45 -13.68 -22.11
CA VAL A 81 3.38 -13.44 -21.12
C VAL A 81 2.37 -12.46 -21.69
N LEU A 82 1.15 -12.48 -21.16
CA LEU A 82 0.16 -11.45 -21.45
C LEU A 82 0.30 -10.31 -20.43
N PHE A 83 0.39 -9.06 -20.89
CA PHE A 83 0.20 -7.89 -20.05
C PHE A 83 -1.21 -7.35 -20.23
N VAL A 84 -1.89 -7.07 -19.12
CA VAL A 84 -3.25 -6.53 -19.07
C VAL A 84 -3.26 -5.26 -18.21
N PRO A 85 -3.20 -4.07 -18.82
CA PRO A 85 -3.45 -2.80 -18.14
C PRO A 85 -4.86 -2.75 -17.54
N TRP A 86 -5.13 -1.71 -16.75
CA TRP A 86 -6.46 -1.45 -16.22
C TRP A 86 -7.52 -1.57 -17.31
N ILE A 87 -8.58 -2.34 -17.04
CA ILE A 87 -9.67 -2.57 -17.98
C ILE A 87 -10.74 -1.49 -17.76
N CYS A 88 -11.11 -0.82 -18.83
CA CYS A 88 -12.13 0.22 -18.87
C CYS A 88 -12.90 0.14 -20.19
N ASP A 89 -13.94 0.97 -20.34
CA ASP A 89 -14.83 0.94 -21.50
C ASP A 89 -14.09 0.93 -22.85
N ASP A 90 -13.01 1.72 -23.00
CA ASP A 90 -12.28 1.83 -24.26
C ASP A 90 -11.50 0.57 -24.65
N ASN A 91 -11.02 -0.23 -23.70
CA ASN A 91 -10.14 -1.38 -23.97
C ASN A 91 -10.73 -2.75 -23.58
N GLU A 92 -11.97 -2.78 -23.08
CA GLU A 92 -12.59 -4.02 -22.57
C GLU A 92 -12.73 -5.10 -23.64
N GLU A 93 -13.26 -4.75 -24.83
CA GLU A 93 -13.45 -5.70 -25.94
C GLU A 93 -12.11 -6.24 -26.45
N GLN A 94 -11.14 -5.35 -26.68
CA GLN A 94 -9.79 -5.74 -27.10
C GLN A 94 -9.13 -6.69 -26.08
N THR A 95 -9.30 -6.40 -24.79
CA THR A 95 -8.74 -7.22 -23.71
C THR A 95 -9.38 -8.61 -23.68
N LYS A 96 -10.71 -8.68 -23.77
CA LYS A 96 -11.48 -9.93 -23.88
C LYS A 96 -10.98 -10.79 -25.02
N GLU A 97 -10.92 -10.21 -26.22
CA GLU A 97 -10.48 -10.94 -27.40
C GLU A 97 -9.05 -11.47 -27.27
N LEU A 98 -8.13 -10.68 -26.72
CA LEU A 98 -6.74 -11.10 -26.57
C LEU A 98 -6.59 -12.22 -25.55
N ILE A 99 -7.33 -12.17 -24.43
CA ILE A 99 -7.34 -13.23 -23.43
C ILE A 99 -7.84 -14.56 -24.01
N GLU A 100 -8.83 -14.54 -24.91
CA GLU A 100 -9.34 -15.75 -25.57
C GLU A 100 -8.37 -16.31 -26.63
N LYS A 101 -7.67 -15.42 -27.35
CA LYS A 101 -6.81 -15.78 -28.47
C LYS A 101 -5.38 -16.14 -28.06
N THR A 102 -4.85 -15.53 -27.00
CA THR A 102 -3.48 -15.76 -26.53
C THR A 102 -3.24 -17.22 -26.18
N ARG A 103 -1.98 -17.64 -26.30
CA ARG A 103 -1.50 -18.96 -25.87
C ARG A 103 -0.39 -18.86 -24.83
N THR A 104 -0.12 -17.66 -24.32
CA THR A 104 0.86 -17.45 -23.25
C THR A 104 0.37 -18.13 -21.97
N PRO A 105 1.22 -18.85 -21.23
CA PRO A 105 0.81 -19.55 -20.02
C PRO A 105 0.56 -18.62 -18.83
N VAL A 106 1.10 -17.39 -18.85
CA VAL A 106 1.06 -16.45 -17.73
C VAL A 106 0.51 -15.11 -18.15
N ALA A 107 -0.28 -14.49 -17.28
CA ALA A 107 -0.73 -13.11 -17.40
C ALA A 107 -0.23 -12.26 -16.21
N PHE A 108 0.18 -11.04 -16.49
CA PHE A 108 0.43 -9.98 -15.51
C PHE A 108 -0.57 -8.86 -15.77
N GLY A 109 -1.18 -8.32 -14.72
CA GLY A 109 -2.14 -7.23 -14.91
C GLY A 109 -2.34 -6.33 -13.71
N HIS A 110 -3.20 -5.35 -13.92
CA HIS A 110 -3.76 -4.52 -12.87
C HIS A 110 -5.28 -4.67 -12.91
N LEU A 111 -5.77 -5.70 -12.22
CA LEU A 111 -7.11 -6.24 -12.42
C LEU A 111 -8.01 -5.95 -11.23
N HIS A 112 -9.27 -5.63 -11.50
CA HIS A 112 -10.35 -5.64 -10.51
C HIS A 112 -11.19 -6.88 -10.77
N LEU A 113 -10.99 -7.92 -9.96
CA LEU A 113 -11.70 -9.20 -10.12
C LEU A 113 -12.59 -9.49 -8.91
N GLU A 114 -13.75 -10.08 -9.17
CA GLU A 114 -14.63 -10.57 -8.12
C GLU A 114 -14.11 -11.88 -7.51
N GLY A 115 -14.46 -12.11 -6.23
CA GLY A 115 -14.14 -13.33 -5.49
C GLY A 115 -12.70 -13.43 -4.99
N ILE A 116 -11.92 -12.35 -5.08
CA ILE A 116 -10.55 -12.27 -4.57
C ILE A 116 -10.54 -11.72 -3.15
N GLU A 117 -9.73 -12.30 -2.28
CA GLU A 117 -9.47 -11.74 -0.94
C GLU A 117 -8.68 -10.44 -1.06
N GLN A 118 -9.37 -9.30 -0.98
CA GLN A 118 -8.81 -7.95 -1.18
C GLN A 118 -8.23 -7.35 0.10
N ASN A 119 -8.75 -7.78 1.25
CA ASN A 119 -8.22 -7.56 2.60
C ASN A 119 -8.34 -8.88 3.36
N LYS A 120 -7.55 -9.06 4.41
CA LYS A 120 -7.57 -10.29 5.22
C LYS A 120 -8.99 -10.61 5.71
N GLY A 121 -9.58 -11.70 5.23
CA GLY A 121 -10.95 -12.12 5.56
C GLY A 121 -12.07 -11.39 4.80
N SER A 122 -11.75 -10.48 3.87
CA SER A 122 -12.73 -9.73 3.06
C SER A 122 -12.51 -9.97 1.57
N PHE A 123 -13.58 -10.35 0.88
CA PHE A 123 -13.55 -10.73 -0.54
C PHE A 123 -14.23 -9.66 -1.40
N SER A 124 -13.62 -9.35 -2.54
CA SER A 124 -14.23 -8.49 -3.55
C SER A 124 -15.54 -9.11 -4.05
N ILE A 125 -16.61 -8.32 -4.05
CA ILE A 125 -17.94 -8.73 -4.52
C ILE A 125 -18.26 -8.18 -5.91
N ASP A 126 -17.34 -7.42 -6.50
CA ASP A 126 -17.49 -6.78 -7.81
C ASP A 126 -16.20 -6.88 -8.65
N GLY A 127 -16.26 -6.38 -9.88
CA GLY A 127 -15.19 -6.47 -10.87
C GLY A 127 -15.46 -7.53 -11.95
N HIS A 128 -14.42 -7.86 -12.71
CA HIS A 128 -14.53 -8.87 -13.77
C HIS A 128 -14.53 -10.29 -13.19
N GLN A 129 -15.27 -11.16 -13.86
CA GLN A 129 -15.32 -12.59 -13.56
C GLN A 129 -13.91 -13.20 -13.63
N SER A 130 -13.40 -13.73 -12.52
CA SER A 130 -12.10 -14.40 -12.44
C SER A 130 -11.97 -15.57 -13.43
N SER A 131 -13.10 -16.19 -13.79
CA SER A 131 -13.19 -17.26 -14.80
C SER A 131 -12.68 -16.87 -16.19
N MET A 132 -12.63 -15.57 -16.49
CA MET A 132 -11.98 -15.02 -17.69
C MET A 132 -10.53 -15.47 -17.83
N PHE A 133 -9.83 -15.66 -16.71
CA PHE A 133 -8.42 -16.00 -16.67
C PHE A 133 -8.13 -17.48 -16.39
N LYS A 134 -9.15 -18.36 -16.43
CA LYS A 134 -9.00 -19.79 -16.10
C LYS A 134 -8.04 -20.57 -17.03
N ALA A 135 -7.80 -20.06 -18.24
CA ALA A 135 -6.94 -20.71 -19.23
C ALA A 135 -5.44 -20.50 -18.96
N PHE A 136 -5.08 -19.48 -18.17
CA PHE A 136 -3.70 -19.25 -17.76
C PHE A 136 -3.29 -20.23 -16.67
N GLN A 137 -2.03 -20.63 -16.68
CA GLN A 137 -1.44 -21.41 -15.58
C GLN A 137 -1.23 -20.53 -14.34
N ARG A 138 -0.83 -19.27 -14.55
CA ARG A 138 -0.62 -18.27 -13.50
C ARG A 138 -1.11 -16.90 -13.95
N VAL A 139 -1.71 -16.17 -13.04
CA VAL A 139 -2.11 -14.78 -13.23
C VAL A 139 -1.59 -13.99 -12.03
N PHE A 140 -0.78 -12.97 -12.28
CA PHE A 140 -0.28 -12.08 -11.25
C PHE A 140 -0.92 -10.71 -11.41
N SER A 141 -1.51 -10.16 -10.35
CA SER A 141 -2.21 -8.87 -10.40
C SER A 141 -1.72 -7.88 -9.34
N GLY A 142 -1.74 -6.60 -9.70
CA GLY A 142 -1.76 -5.48 -8.75
C GLY A 142 -3.20 -5.12 -8.39
N HIS A 143 -3.45 -3.87 -8.01
CA HIS A 143 -4.74 -3.31 -7.56
C HIS A 143 -5.04 -3.55 -6.08
N PHE A 144 -5.32 -4.79 -5.67
CA PHE A 144 -5.51 -5.06 -4.23
C PHE A 144 -4.17 -5.05 -3.49
N HIS A 145 -4.17 -4.38 -2.33
CA HIS A 145 -2.98 -4.19 -1.50
C HIS A 145 -2.65 -5.44 -0.68
N HIS A 146 -3.66 -6.22 -0.29
CA HIS A 146 -3.45 -7.51 0.36
C HIS A 146 -2.89 -8.55 -0.63
N ARG A 147 -1.82 -9.23 -0.23
CA ARG A 147 -1.30 -10.36 -1.00
C ARG A 147 -2.14 -11.59 -0.73
N SER A 148 -2.84 -12.06 -1.75
CA SER A 148 -3.71 -13.23 -1.68
C SER A 148 -3.58 -14.12 -2.91
N THR A 149 -4.01 -15.38 -2.80
CA THR A 149 -4.06 -16.32 -3.92
C THR A 149 -5.39 -17.05 -3.95
N THR A 150 -6.05 -17.02 -5.10
CA THR A 150 -7.32 -17.69 -5.35
C THR A 150 -7.20 -18.47 -6.67
N GLY A 151 -7.10 -19.80 -6.57
CA GLY A 151 -6.89 -20.66 -7.73
C GLY A 151 -5.56 -20.38 -8.43
N ASN A 152 -5.60 -19.97 -9.69
CA ASN A 152 -4.43 -19.61 -10.50
C ASN A 152 -4.09 -18.10 -10.44
N ILE A 153 -4.85 -17.31 -9.69
CA ILE A 153 -4.68 -15.85 -9.60
C ILE A 153 -4.04 -15.49 -8.27
N THR A 154 -2.97 -14.71 -8.33
CA THR A 154 -2.25 -14.19 -7.18
C THR A 154 -2.18 -12.67 -7.27
N TYR A 155 -2.72 -11.98 -6.27
CA TYR A 155 -2.47 -10.55 -6.10
C TYR A 155 -1.17 -10.39 -5.32
N LEU A 156 -0.21 -9.65 -5.87
CA LEU A 156 1.12 -9.52 -5.27
C LEU A 156 1.15 -8.57 -4.07
N GLY A 157 0.10 -7.75 -3.90
CA GLY A 157 0.02 -6.75 -2.86
C GLY A 157 0.96 -5.57 -3.07
N ASN A 158 0.99 -4.68 -2.08
CA ASN A 158 1.82 -3.48 -2.04
C ASN A 158 3.15 -3.70 -1.27
N PRO A 159 4.20 -2.91 -1.58
CA PRO A 159 5.52 -3.11 -0.99
C PRO A 159 5.67 -2.60 0.44
N TYR A 160 4.76 -1.77 0.95
CA TYR A 160 4.78 -1.21 2.31
C TYR A 160 3.35 -0.98 2.80
N GLU A 161 3.19 -0.74 4.10
CA GLU A 161 1.87 -0.51 4.72
C GLU A 161 1.39 0.91 4.44
N ILE A 162 0.12 1.09 4.07
CA ILE A 162 -0.48 2.38 3.72
C ILE A 162 -1.48 2.82 4.79
N THR A 163 -2.28 1.90 5.31
CA THR A 163 -3.35 2.19 6.29
C THR A 163 -3.27 1.25 7.50
N TRP A 164 -4.03 1.55 8.57
CA TRP A 164 -4.08 0.68 9.75
C TRP A 164 -4.68 -0.70 9.49
N SER A 165 -5.44 -0.90 8.42
CA SER A 165 -5.91 -2.24 7.99
C SER A 165 -4.76 -3.14 7.55
N ASP A 166 -3.61 -2.55 7.21
CA ASP A 166 -2.38 -3.26 6.82
C ASP A 166 -1.57 -3.74 8.03
N TYR A 167 -1.96 -3.35 9.25
CA TYR A 167 -1.24 -3.73 10.46
C TYR A 167 -1.03 -5.25 10.55
N ASN A 168 0.24 -5.65 10.63
CA ASN A 168 0.64 -7.06 10.72
C ASN A 168 0.24 -7.90 9.47
N ASP A 169 0.05 -7.24 8.33
CA ASP A 169 0.00 -7.85 7.02
C ASP A 169 1.36 -7.73 6.34
N LYS A 170 1.89 -8.83 5.81
CA LYS A 170 3.26 -8.85 5.29
C LYS A 170 3.34 -8.14 3.95
N ARG A 171 4.16 -7.09 3.90
CA ARG A 171 4.39 -6.26 2.71
C ARG A 171 5.73 -6.59 2.07
N GLY A 172 5.86 -6.34 0.77
CA GLY A 172 7.11 -6.61 0.05
C GLY A 172 6.95 -6.68 -1.46
N PHE A 173 7.94 -7.25 -2.13
CA PHE A 173 7.93 -7.44 -3.57
C PHE A 173 8.25 -8.89 -3.93
N HIS A 174 8.17 -9.22 -5.22
CA HIS A 174 8.35 -10.57 -5.69
C HIS A 174 9.44 -10.63 -6.77
N ILE A 175 10.20 -11.72 -6.77
CA ILE A 175 11.07 -12.13 -7.86
C ILE A 175 10.32 -13.20 -8.64
N TYR A 176 10.13 -12.97 -9.94
CA TYR A 176 9.48 -13.93 -10.84
C TYR A 176 10.53 -14.69 -11.63
N ASP A 177 10.47 -16.03 -11.57
CA ASP A 177 11.34 -16.91 -12.33
C ASP A 177 10.65 -17.32 -13.64
N THR A 178 11.24 -16.94 -14.77
CA THR A 178 10.70 -17.20 -16.11
C THR A 178 10.80 -18.66 -16.55
N GLU A 179 11.66 -19.47 -15.91
CA GLU A 179 11.81 -20.90 -16.22
C GLU A 179 10.74 -21.73 -15.51
N THR A 180 10.50 -21.42 -14.23
CA THR A 180 9.55 -22.17 -13.39
C THR A 180 8.15 -21.56 -13.35
N MET A 181 8.01 -20.28 -13.68
CA MET A 181 6.79 -19.48 -13.56
C MET A 181 6.33 -19.27 -12.11
N GLU A 182 7.22 -19.50 -11.15
CA GLU A 182 6.96 -19.28 -9.73
C GLU A 182 7.46 -17.89 -9.28
N THR A 183 6.93 -17.45 -8.14
CA THR A 183 7.34 -16.20 -7.49
C THR A 183 7.96 -16.46 -6.13
N GLU A 184 9.11 -15.85 -5.87
CA GLU A 184 9.70 -15.75 -4.54
C GLU A 184 9.32 -14.40 -3.92
N PHE A 185 8.79 -14.43 -2.70
CA PHE A 185 8.46 -13.21 -1.98
C PHE A 185 9.63 -12.70 -1.15
N ILE A 186 9.95 -11.41 -1.32
CA ILE A 186 10.93 -10.67 -0.54
C ILE A 186 10.17 -9.73 0.39
N GLU A 187 10.14 -10.09 1.67
CA GLU A 187 9.48 -9.31 2.72
C GLU A 187 10.19 -7.97 2.94
N ASN A 188 9.42 -6.90 3.04
CA ASN A 188 9.93 -5.60 3.44
C ASN A 188 10.36 -5.68 4.91
N PRO A 189 11.63 -5.39 5.24
CA PRO A 189 12.12 -5.50 6.62
C PRO A 189 11.57 -4.39 7.54
N TYR A 190 10.90 -3.38 6.99
CA TYR A 190 10.35 -2.26 7.74
C TYR A 190 8.85 -2.45 7.99
N SER A 191 8.39 -2.11 9.20
CA SER A 191 6.98 -2.04 9.57
C SER A 191 6.66 -0.64 10.06
N MET A 192 5.62 -0.02 9.52
CA MET A 192 5.23 1.36 9.79
C MET A 192 4.23 1.45 10.94
N PHE A 193 3.32 0.48 11.06
CA PHE A 193 2.24 0.51 12.05
C PHE A 193 2.53 -0.40 13.24
N HIS A 194 2.47 0.15 14.45
CA HIS A 194 2.73 -0.57 15.69
C HIS A 194 1.62 -0.33 16.70
N LYS A 195 1.29 -1.37 17.47
CA LYS A 195 0.35 -1.27 18.60
C LYS A 195 1.08 -1.44 19.92
N ILE A 196 0.80 -0.55 20.87
CA ILE A 196 1.26 -0.67 22.26
C ILE A 196 0.02 -0.85 23.13
N TYR A 197 -0.07 -1.99 23.81
CA TYR A 197 -1.11 -2.25 24.80
C TYR A 197 -0.62 -1.73 26.15
N TYR A 198 -1.17 -0.58 26.57
CA TYR A 198 -0.77 0.12 27.79
C TYR A 198 -1.53 -0.40 29.00
N ASN A 199 -0.78 -0.70 30.05
CA ASN A 199 -1.29 -1.11 31.35
C ASN A 199 -0.38 -0.57 32.45
N ASP A 200 -0.92 0.09 33.46
CA ASP A 200 -0.14 0.62 34.59
C ASP A 200 0.70 -0.44 35.32
N GLU A 201 0.27 -1.70 35.29
CA GLU A 201 1.01 -2.82 35.90
C GLU A 201 2.26 -3.19 35.08
N LYS A 202 2.34 -2.74 33.83
CA LYS A 202 3.47 -2.98 32.92
C LYS A 202 4.44 -1.80 32.97
N VAL A 203 5.55 -2.01 33.65
CA VAL A 203 6.64 -1.03 33.82
C VAL A 203 7.66 -1.04 32.67
N ASP A 204 7.66 -2.07 31.82
CA ASP A 204 8.60 -2.19 30.70
C ASP A 204 7.87 -2.51 29.38
N TYR A 205 8.09 -1.66 28.39
CA TYR A 205 7.57 -1.77 27.03
C TYR A 205 8.63 -2.23 26.02
N GLY A 206 9.81 -2.63 26.52
CA GLY A 206 10.95 -3.05 25.73
C GLY A 206 11.67 -1.87 25.07
N ASP A 207 12.47 -2.20 24.06
CA ASP A 207 13.16 -1.19 23.26
C ASP A 207 12.16 -0.39 22.42
N LEU A 208 12.04 0.90 22.75
CA LEU A 208 11.15 1.84 22.08
C LEU A 208 11.79 2.45 20.82
N SER A 209 13.12 2.37 20.65
CA SER A 209 13.79 3.02 19.51
C SER A 209 13.36 2.43 18.17
N LYS A 210 12.84 1.20 18.17
CA LYS A 210 12.25 0.56 16.99
C LYS A 210 11.01 1.29 16.44
N TYR A 211 10.44 2.23 17.18
CA TYR A 211 9.28 3.03 16.77
C TYR A 211 9.66 4.40 16.17
N GLU A 212 10.95 4.70 16.00
CA GLU A 212 11.40 5.92 15.32
C GLU A 212 10.79 6.03 13.92
N ASN A 213 10.25 7.21 13.57
CA ASN A 213 9.56 7.49 12.30
C ASN A 213 8.37 6.55 11.97
N CYS A 214 7.82 5.87 12.96
CA CYS A 214 6.68 4.96 12.80
C CYS A 214 5.36 5.58 13.28
N TYR A 215 4.25 4.90 12.99
CA TYR A 215 2.91 5.19 13.49
C TYR A 215 2.59 4.23 14.64
N VAL A 216 2.36 4.78 15.83
CA VAL A 216 2.09 4.01 17.05
C VAL A 216 0.66 4.26 17.51
N LYS A 217 -0.11 3.19 17.68
CA LYS A 217 -1.45 3.21 18.29
C LYS A 217 -1.36 2.60 19.68
N ILE A 218 -1.60 3.42 20.70
CA ILE A 218 -1.65 3.00 22.08
C ILE A 218 -3.07 2.59 22.43
N ILE A 219 -3.25 1.35 22.87
CA ILE A 219 -4.53 0.79 23.31
C ILE A 219 -4.49 0.71 24.83
N ILE A 220 -5.36 1.45 25.49
CA ILE A 220 -5.40 1.50 26.95
C ILE A 220 -6.16 0.28 27.48
N GLU A 221 -5.47 -0.58 28.22
CA GLU A 221 -6.09 -1.67 29.00
C GLU A 221 -6.39 -1.21 30.43
N ASN A 222 -5.47 -0.44 31.03
CA ASN A 222 -5.60 0.07 32.39
C ASN A 222 -4.74 1.34 32.58
N ARG A 223 -5.39 2.48 32.91
CA ARG A 223 -4.74 3.79 33.14
C ARG A 223 -5.34 4.51 34.36
N ASN A 224 -5.06 3.97 35.54
CA ASN A 224 -5.29 4.62 36.84
C ASN A 224 -4.13 5.55 37.25
N ASN A 225 -2.94 5.38 36.69
CA ASN A 225 -1.75 6.17 37.01
C ASN A 225 -1.31 7.03 35.81
N SER A 226 -1.84 8.26 35.77
CA SER A 226 -1.55 9.23 34.71
C SER A 226 -0.05 9.56 34.56
N TYR A 227 0.73 9.46 35.64
CA TYR A 227 2.17 9.73 35.58
C TYR A 227 2.92 8.67 34.79
N LEU A 228 2.60 7.38 34.99
CA LEU A 228 3.25 6.29 34.25
C LEU A 228 2.95 6.37 32.75
N PHE A 229 1.72 6.75 32.41
CA PHE A 229 1.32 6.97 31.03
C PHE A 229 2.10 8.14 30.40
N GLN A 230 2.21 9.27 31.11
CA GLN A 230 2.98 10.42 30.64
C GLN A 230 4.45 10.05 30.39
N VAL A 231 5.07 9.27 31.28
CA VAL A 231 6.45 8.81 31.10
C VAL A 231 6.61 7.96 29.84
N LEU A 232 5.63 7.12 29.48
CA LEU A 232 5.68 6.40 28.20
C LEU A 232 5.56 7.35 27.01
N MET A 233 4.62 8.29 27.07
CA MET A 233 4.42 9.28 26.01
C MET A 233 5.68 10.11 25.76
N ASP A 234 6.30 10.63 26.82
CA ASP A 234 7.53 11.42 26.75
C ASP A 234 8.65 10.59 26.09
N LYS A 235 8.81 9.31 26.47
CA LYS A 235 9.80 8.42 25.84
C LYS A 235 9.55 8.19 24.36
N LEU A 236 8.29 8.04 23.93
CA LEU A 236 7.95 7.86 22.52
C LEU A 236 8.22 9.13 21.70
N VAL A 237 7.94 10.30 22.28
CA VAL A 237 8.29 11.59 21.67
C VAL A 237 9.80 11.76 21.58
N ASP A 238 10.55 11.43 22.64
CA ASP A 238 12.02 11.51 22.67
C ASP A 238 12.69 10.59 21.65
N VAL A 239 12.10 9.42 21.38
CA VAL A 239 12.55 8.49 20.33
C VAL A 239 12.34 9.07 18.92
N GLY A 240 11.42 10.02 18.74
CA GLY A 240 11.05 10.53 17.43
C GLY A 240 10.02 9.65 16.71
N VAL A 241 9.03 9.14 17.43
CA VAL A 241 7.85 8.51 16.81
C VAL A 241 7.16 9.53 15.90
N GLY A 242 6.83 9.11 14.67
CA GLY A 242 6.26 10.01 13.67
C GLY A 242 4.82 10.42 13.99
N HIS A 243 4.03 9.51 14.54
CA HIS A 243 2.65 9.76 14.92
C HIS A 243 2.20 8.84 16.06
N ILE A 244 1.49 9.39 17.06
CA ILE A 244 0.92 8.63 18.16
C ILE A 244 -0.60 8.83 18.19
N SER A 245 -1.38 7.74 18.20
CA SER A 245 -2.81 7.76 18.52
C SER A 245 -3.09 6.96 19.78
N VAL A 246 -4.10 7.36 20.55
CA VAL A 246 -4.49 6.71 21.81
C VAL A 246 -5.95 6.30 21.71
N VAL A 247 -6.25 5.06 22.12
CA VAL A 247 -7.59 4.49 22.11
C VAL A 247 -7.91 4.02 23.54
N ASP A 248 -8.89 4.67 24.18
CA ASP A 248 -9.26 4.45 25.58
C ASP A 248 -10.26 3.28 25.78
N ASN A 249 -10.86 2.74 24.71
CA ASN A 249 -11.75 1.57 24.78
C ASN A 249 -11.47 0.54 23.68
N MET A 250 -11.52 -0.75 24.04
CA MET A 250 -11.38 -1.86 23.09
C MET A 250 -12.48 -1.88 22.00
N PHE A 251 -13.62 -1.24 22.25
CA PHE A 251 -14.75 -1.12 21.31
C PHE A 251 -14.50 -0.14 20.17
N ASP A 252 -13.68 0.89 20.37
CA ASP A 252 -13.33 1.87 19.32
C ASP A 252 -12.37 1.27 18.26
N ILE A 253 -11.88 0.05 18.48
CA ILE A 253 -10.97 -0.66 17.58
C ILE A 253 -11.69 -1.22 16.35
N GLU A 254 -12.98 -1.58 16.48
CA GLU A 254 -13.78 -2.14 15.37
C GLU A 254 -14.24 -1.05 14.39
N ASP A 255 -14.51 0.17 14.86
CA ASP A 255 -15.01 1.29 14.03
C ASP A 255 -13.90 2.01 13.24
N LEU A 256 -12.64 1.96 13.69
CA LEU A 256 -11.50 2.60 13.00
C LEU A 256 -10.90 1.75 11.86
N GLY A 257 -11.46 0.57 11.59
CA GLY A 257 -10.96 -0.39 10.60
C GLY A 257 -11.34 -0.07 9.16
N ASP A 258 -12.47 0.62 8.95
CA ASP A 258 -13.05 0.85 7.61
C ASP A 258 -12.99 2.31 7.13
N ASP A 259 -12.77 3.29 8.03
CA ASP A 259 -12.83 4.72 7.68
C ASP A 259 -11.45 5.40 7.68
N ILE A 260 -10.58 5.05 6.72
CA ILE A 260 -9.39 5.87 6.37
C ILE A 260 -9.30 6.12 4.87
N GLU A 261 -10.44 6.31 4.19
CA GLU A 261 -10.44 7.08 2.94
C GLU A 261 -10.44 8.60 3.21
N ASN A 262 -10.70 9.04 4.45
CA ASN A 262 -10.66 10.43 4.87
C ASN A 262 -9.71 10.61 6.07
N MET A 263 -8.44 10.92 5.82
CA MET A 263 -7.54 11.48 6.84
C MET A 263 -7.96 12.92 7.20
N GLU A 264 -9.13 13.11 7.79
CA GLU A 264 -9.54 14.39 8.42
C GLU A 264 -9.94 14.24 9.89
N ASP A 265 -10.21 13.04 10.42
CA ASP A 265 -10.69 12.83 11.80
C ASP A 265 -9.73 12.02 12.69
N VAL A 266 -8.45 12.38 12.72
CA VAL A 266 -7.52 11.89 13.77
C VAL A 266 -7.03 13.10 14.55
N GLU A 267 -7.35 13.16 15.84
CA GLU A 267 -6.85 14.20 16.74
C GLU A 267 -5.33 14.31 16.63
N ASP A 268 -4.84 15.46 16.14
CA ASP A 268 -3.42 15.76 15.96
C ASP A 268 -2.65 15.47 17.26
N THR A 269 -1.40 14.99 17.15
CA THR A 269 -0.54 14.62 18.30
C THR A 269 -0.46 15.77 19.32
N MET A 270 -0.48 17.02 18.84
CA MET A 270 -0.53 18.22 19.69
C MET A 270 -1.85 18.35 20.46
N SER A 271 -2.97 17.94 19.88
CA SER A 271 -4.29 17.91 20.51
C SER A 271 -4.34 16.89 21.64
N VAL A 272 -3.79 15.69 21.41
CA VAL A 272 -3.70 14.63 22.43
C VAL A 272 -2.81 15.05 23.60
N ILE A 273 -1.64 15.63 23.32
CA ILE A 273 -0.74 16.17 24.34
C ILE A 273 -1.45 17.27 25.14
N LYS A 274 -2.13 18.20 24.45
CA LYS A 274 -2.85 19.31 25.10
C LYS A 274 -4.01 18.83 25.94
N SER A 275 -4.77 17.85 25.48
CA SER A 275 -5.85 17.19 26.23
C SER A 275 -5.32 16.50 27.50
N CYS A 276 -4.16 15.83 27.41
CA CYS A 276 -3.51 15.23 28.57
C CYS A 276 -3.03 16.29 29.59
N VAL A 277 -2.51 17.43 29.12
CA VAL A 277 -2.11 18.56 29.96
C VAL A 277 -3.32 19.25 30.60
N ASP A 278 -4.44 19.36 29.90
CA ASP A 278 -5.66 19.97 30.40
C ASP A 278 -6.43 19.08 31.39
N GLY A 279 -6.31 17.75 31.27
CA GLY A 279 -6.84 16.77 32.21
C GLY A 279 -6.09 16.71 33.55
N LEU A 280 -4.87 17.27 33.61
CA LEU A 280 -4.14 17.45 34.85
C LEU A 280 -4.68 18.70 35.58
N GLN A 281 -5.43 18.50 36.69
CA GLN A 281 -5.71 19.59 37.63
C GLN A 281 -4.42 20.00 38.35
N ILE A 282 -3.62 20.84 37.69
CA ILE A 282 -2.45 21.50 38.29
C ILE A 282 -2.85 22.95 38.60
N GLU A 283 -2.83 23.31 39.89
CA GLU A 283 -3.27 24.62 40.42
C GLU A 283 -2.41 25.84 40.00
N ASN A 284 -1.52 25.74 39.01
CA ASN A 284 -0.80 26.89 38.47
C ASN A 284 -0.55 26.73 36.97
N LYS A 285 -1.54 27.13 36.15
CA LYS A 285 -1.35 27.33 34.71
C LYS A 285 -0.76 28.73 34.48
N GLU A 286 0.53 28.84 34.19
CA GLU A 286 1.02 29.96 33.37
C GLU A 286 0.64 29.67 31.91
N SER A 287 -0.02 30.64 31.27
CA SER A 287 -0.47 30.54 29.89
C SER A 287 0.72 30.43 28.94
N LEU A 288 0.87 29.28 28.28
CA LEU A 288 1.71 29.13 27.10
C LEU A 288 1.08 29.94 25.95
N ASN A 289 1.64 31.11 25.67
CA ASN A 289 1.37 31.85 24.45
C ASN A 289 2.24 31.26 23.32
N LEU A 290 1.60 30.57 22.39
CA LEU A 290 2.08 30.31 21.03
C LEU A 290 0.92 30.57 20.07
#